data_AF-A0A4V5P1T6-F1
#
_entry.id   AF-A0A4V5P1T6-F1
#
_cell.length_a   1.000
_cell.length_b   1.000
_cell.length_c   1.000
_cell.angle_alpha   90.00
_cell.angle_beta   90.00
_cell.angle_gamma   90.00
#
_symmetry.space_group_name_H-M   'P 1'
#
loop_
_entity.id
_entity.type
_entity.pdbx_description
1 polymer ?
#
loop_
_entity_poly.entity_id
_entity_poly.type
_entity_poly.pdbx_seq_one_letter_code
_entity_poly.pdbx_strand_id
1 'polypeptide(L)'
;MRFSNLYKYVMLGLLVGSVTLSSCKKDDNPNDLEEVDPADYVGTIDGFKSSDEIYPANLVAYFSFDENYAEKISGTAPTLAAGNTLVTGIKGKAVSLNAGYLYYGTQLANLKTDVFKSFTISQWIKISNNGSKRTMLLTLARPGNLQGSLNINLNTNSRPATNLDFIGIQPVFATVGGGTQDNLNNTVSPKIGPDNWVHLVLAYNGLTGRLNIVANGVNIGSFSDRGVGNNLFKSYEPGELIFGANYNLIPGKTVNTDAAFGAMTGVIDEVRIYNRFMPDAIIKSMYQLGLANK
;
A
#
# COMPACT_ATOMS: atom_id res chain seq x y z
N MET A 1 -13.82 49.21 -83.63
CA MET A 1 -12.82 49.03 -82.56
C MET A 1 -12.60 47.53 -82.37
N ARG A 2 -11.38 47.04 -82.62
CA ARG A 2 -11.00 45.63 -82.44
C ARG A 2 -10.35 45.49 -81.06
N PHE A 3 -10.99 44.75 -80.14
CA PHE A 3 -10.40 44.41 -78.84
C PHE A 3 -9.56 43.13 -78.97
N SER A 4 -8.37 43.13 -78.38
CA SER A 4 -7.34 42.11 -78.52
C SER A 4 -7.59 40.87 -77.65
N ASN A 5 -7.08 39.73 -78.12
CA ASN A 5 -7.17 38.40 -77.50
C ASN A 5 -6.28 38.22 -76.24
N LEU A 6 -6.12 39.25 -75.41
CA LEU A 6 -5.17 39.23 -74.28
C LEU A 6 -5.69 38.49 -73.02
N TYR A 7 -6.97 38.12 -72.97
CA TYR A 7 -7.59 37.51 -71.79
C TYR A 7 -7.38 35.99 -71.67
N LYS A 8 -6.91 35.31 -72.72
CA LYS A 8 -6.76 33.83 -72.71
C LYS A 8 -5.49 33.33 -72.02
N TYR A 9 -4.50 34.19 -71.76
CA TYR A 9 -3.23 33.78 -71.12
C TYR A 9 -3.12 34.14 -69.64
N VAL A 10 -4.10 34.85 -69.07
CA VAL A 10 -4.09 35.21 -67.63
C VAL A 10 -4.63 34.08 -66.75
N MET A 11 -5.36 33.11 -67.32
CA MET A 11 -5.95 31.98 -66.57
C MET A 11 -5.08 30.70 -66.57
N LEU A 12 -3.81 30.79 -66.97
CA LEU A 12 -2.85 29.67 -66.90
C LEU A 12 -1.62 29.97 -66.00
N GLY A 13 -1.57 31.15 -65.38
CA GLY A 13 -0.50 31.54 -64.44
C GLY A 13 -0.87 31.37 -62.96
N LEU A 14 -2.11 30.98 -62.66
CA LEU A 14 -2.64 30.91 -61.28
C LEU A 14 -2.82 29.49 -60.74
N LEU A 15 -2.34 28.47 -61.48
CA LEU A 15 -2.52 27.06 -61.14
C LEU A 15 -1.21 26.32 -60.77
N VAL A 16 -0.07 27.02 -60.73
CA VAL A 16 1.25 26.41 -60.41
C VAL A 16 1.83 26.93 -59.08
N GLY A 17 1.11 27.78 -58.34
CA GLY A 17 1.64 28.48 -57.16
C GLY A 17 1.15 28.01 -55.79
N SER A 18 0.54 26.83 -55.65
CA SER A 18 -0.12 26.44 -54.38
C SER A 18 0.21 25.05 -53.84
N VAL A 19 1.24 24.37 -54.36
CA VAL A 19 1.77 23.13 -53.74
C VAL A 19 3.06 23.42 -52.97
N THR A 20 2.99 24.38 -52.06
CA THR A 20 3.84 24.36 -50.86
C THR A 20 2.90 24.13 -49.68
N LEU A 21 2.31 22.94 -49.65
CA LEU A 21 1.78 22.39 -48.41
C LEU A 21 2.99 22.27 -47.49
N SER A 22 3.16 23.27 -46.63
CA SER A 22 3.95 23.17 -45.42
C SER A 22 3.42 21.94 -44.68
N SER A 23 4.11 20.82 -44.84
CA SER A 23 3.97 19.64 -44.00
C SER A 23 4.46 20.06 -42.63
N CYS A 24 3.62 20.79 -41.89
CA CYS A 24 3.66 20.76 -40.44
C CYS A 24 3.31 19.31 -40.07
N LYS A 25 4.33 18.44 -40.03
CA LYS A 25 4.23 17.29 -39.14
C LYS A 25 4.06 17.92 -37.77
N LYS A 26 2.84 17.86 -37.27
CA LYS A 26 2.60 18.11 -35.87
C LYS A 26 3.43 17.05 -35.18
N ASP A 27 4.54 17.45 -34.59
CA ASP A 27 5.22 16.59 -33.64
C ASP A 27 4.22 16.45 -32.50
N ASP A 28 3.41 15.40 -32.53
CA ASP A 28 2.39 15.08 -31.52
C ASP A 28 3.03 14.71 -30.17
N ASN A 29 4.35 14.87 -30.07
CA ASN A 29 5.17 14.69 -28.88
C ASN A 29 5.86 16.01 -28.48
N PRO A 30 5.12 16.98 -27.91
CA PRO A 30 5.67 18.28 -27.48
C PRO A 30 6.71 18.18 -26.35
N ASN A 31 6.95 16.97 -25.81
CA ASN A 31 7.80 16.70 -24.67
C ASN A 31 9.03 15.85 -25.02
N ASP A 32 9.26 15.53 -26.31
CA ASP A 32 10.38 14.70 -26.78
C ASP A 32 10.53 13.39 -25.98
N LEU A 33 9.39 12.77 -25.66
CA LEU A 33 9.35 11.47 -25.00
C LEU A 33 9.79 10.38 -25.96
N GLU A 34 10.45 9.35 -25.46
CA GLU A 34 10.76 8.17 -26.28
C GLU A 34 9.46 7.57 -26.84
N GLU A 35 9.49 7.15 -28.11
CA GLU A 35 8.37 6.43 -28.72
C GLU A 35 8.19 5.09 -28.00
N VAL A 36 6.97 4.83 -27.54
CA VAL A 36 6.62 3.60 -26.83
C VAL A 36 5.88 2.66 -27.77
N ASP A 37 6.26 1.37 -27.80
CA ASP A 37 5.56 0.36 -28.58
C ASP A 37 4.36 -0.17 -27.76
N PRO A 38 3.10 -0.04 -28.23
CA PRO A 38 1.95 -0.64 -27.57
C PRO A 38 2.09 -2.15 -27.29
N ALA A 39 2.90 -2.87 -28.09
CA ALA A 39 3.19 -4.28 -27.88
C ALA A 39 3.87 -4.57 -26.54
N ASP A 40 4.65 -3.62 -26.00
CA ASP A 40 5.37 -3.77 -24.73
C ASP A 40 4.42 -3.83 -23.53
N TYR A 41 3.19 -3.32 -23.68
CA TYR A 41 2.19 -3.26 -22.63
C TYR A 41 1.17 -4.41 -22.68
N VAL A 42 1.23 -5.26 -23.71
CA VAL A 42 0.31 -6.39 -23.85
C VAL A 42 0.47 -7.35 -22.67
N GLY A 43 -0.64 -7.61 -21.98
CA GLY A 43 -0.68 -8.51 -20.82
C GLY A 43 -0.17 -7.89 -19.51
N THR A 44 0.20 -6.62 -19.51
CA THR A 44 0.51 -5.85 -18.29
C THR A 44 -0.78 -5.32 -17.64
N ILE A 45 -0.67 -4.93 -16.37
CA ILE A 45 -1.69 -4.19 -15.63
C ILE A 45 -1.07 -2.83 -15.31
N ASP A 46 -1.58 -1.78 -15.95
CA ASP A 46 -1.07 -0.41 -15.83
C ASP A 46 0.46 -0.29 -16.05
N GLY A 47 1.00 -1.11 -16.96
CA GLY A 47 2.43 -1.13 -17.30
C GLY A 47 3.28 -2.10 -16.47
N PHE A 48 2.71 -2.85 -15.53
CA PHE A 48 3.41 -3.86 -14.73
C PHE A 48 3.03 -5.29 -15.13
N LYS A 49 4.01 -6.18 -15.24
CA LYS A 49 3.80 -7.62 -15.47
C LYS A 49 3.58 -8.39 -14.18
N SER A 50 4.09 -7.89 -13.05
CA SER A 50 3.92 -8.49 -11.71
C SER A 50 4.02 -7.44 -10.61
N SER A 51 3.55 -7.76 -9.41
CA SER A 51 3.74 -6.92 -8.23
C SER A 51 5.23 -6.68 -7.89
N ASP A 52 6.12 -7.55 -8.36
CA ASP A 52 7.56 -7.48 -8.06
C ASP A 52 8.27 -6.39 -8.88
N GLU A 53 7.65 -5.90 -9.96
CA GLU A 53 8.13 -4.76 -10.75
C GLU A 53 7.77 -3.41 -10.13
N ILE A 54 6.88 -3.39 -9.13
CA ILE A 54 6.45 -2.15 -8.49
C ILE A 54 7.53 -1.69 -7.50
N TYR A 55 8.31 -0.71 -7.94
CA TYR A 55 9.36 -0.04 -7.16
C TYR A 55 10.29 -1.01 -6.40
N PRO A 56 10.96 -1.95 -7.08
CA PRO A 56 11.74 -3.01 -6.44
C PRO A 56 12.86 -2.47 -5.55
N ALA A 57 13.51 -1.37 -5.94
CA ALA A 57 14.56 -0.73 -5.15
C ALA A 57 14.06 -0.12 -3.83
N ASN A 58 12.74 0.05 -3.66
CA ASN A 58 12.12 0.58 -2.46
C ASN A 58 11.45 -0.50 -1.60
N LEU A 59 11.38 -1.75 -2.06
CA LEU A 59 10.88 -2.86 -1.26
C LEU A 59 11.91 -3.19 -0.19
N VAL A 60 11.57 -2.96 1.08
CA VAL A 60 12.50 -3.02 2.20
C VAL A 60 12.22 -4.13 3.20
N ALA A 61 11.03 -4.73 3.14
CA ALA A 61 10.73 -6.02 3.76
C ALA A 61 9.62 -6.73 2.99
N TYR A 62 9.70 -8.06 2.89
CA TYR A 62 8.68 -8.88 2.25
C TYR A 62 8.45 -10.19 3.00
N PHE A 63 7.19 -10.46 3.35
CA PHE A 63 6.76 -11.71 3.97
C PHE A 63 5.75 -12.40 3.05
N SER A 64 6.20 -13.41 2.30
CA SER A 64 5.31 -14.15 1.39
C SER A 64 4.56 -15.29 2.08
N PHE A 65 5.10 -15.82 3.19
CA PHE A 65 4.54 -16.98 3.91
C PHE A 65 4.41 -18.28 3.10
N ASP A 66 5.05 -18.39 1.93
CA ASP A 66 4.98 -19.59 1.09
C ASP A 66 5.53 -20.86 1.76
N GLU A 67 6.64 -20.72 2.48
CA GLU A 67 7.40 -21.85 3.04
C GLU A 67 7.57 -21.74 4.56
N ASN A 68 7.76 -20.52 5.06
CA ASN A 68 8.06 -20.22 6.44
C ASN A 68 7.65 -18.78 6.79
N TYR A 69 7.99 -18.35 8.00
CA TYR A 69 7.65 -17.02 8.50
C TYR A 69 8.82 -16.03 8.44
N ALA A 70 9.91 -16.32 7.73
CA ALA A 70 11.03 -15.39 7.63
C ALA A 70 10.72 -14.23 6.67
N GLU A 71 11.28 -13.06 6.98
CA GLU A 71 11.32 -11.92 6.08
C GLU A 71 12.30 -12.22 4.93
N LYS A 72 11.86 -12.13 3.67
CA LYS A 72 12.58 -12.62 2.48
C LYS A 72 13.85 -11.85 2.14
N ILE A 73 13.95 -10.56 2.47
CA ILE A 73 15.10 -9.73 2.08
C ILE A 73 16.27 -9.93 3.02
N SER A 74 16.02 -9.92 4.33
CA SER A 74 17.05 -10.07 5.37
C SER A 74 17.21 -11.50 5.89
N GLY A 75 16.25 -12.38 5.62
CA GLY A 75 16.21 -13.74 6.17
C GLY A 75 15.81 -13.81 7.65
N THR A 76 15.34 -12.69 8.23
CA THR A 76 15.02 -12.62 9.66
C THR A 76 13.77 -13.46 9.97
N ALA A 77 13.94 -14.52 10.77
CA ALA A 77 12.85 -15.35 11.30
C ALA A 77 12.17 -14.70 12.53
N PRO A 78 10.92 -15.06 12.85
CA PRO A 78 10.28 -14.59 14.07
C PRO A 78 11.03 -15.11 15.31
N THR A 79 11.24 -14.23 16.27
CA THR A 79 11.77 -14.57 17.61
C THR A 79 10.79 -15.41 18.41
N LEU A 80 9.49 -15.09 18.32
CA LEU A 80 8.41 -15.88 18.91
C LEU A 80 7.23 -15.94 17.94
N ALA A 81 6.50 -17.04 17.98
CA ALA A 81 5.27 -17.22 17.22
C ALA A 81 4.32 -18.11 18.03
N ALA A 82 3.02 -17.84 17.95
CA ALA A 82 2.00 -18.65 18.58
C ALA A 82 0.71 -18.61 17.76
N GLY A 83 -0.03 -19.72 17.77
CA GLY A 83 -1.33 -19.81 17.09
C GLY A 83 -1.24 -19.67 15.56
N ASN A 84 -0.06 -19.83 14.97
CA ASN A 84 0.20 -19.67 13.55
C ASN A 84 0.21 -21.02 12.81
N THR A 85 -0.31 -21.04 11.59
CA THR A 85 -0.21 -22.16 10.65
C THR A 85 -0.16 -21.65 9.21
N LEU A 86 0.41 -22.40 8.28
CA LEU A 86 0.38 -22.08 6.86
C LEU A 86 -0.87 -22.68 6.19
N VAL A 87 -1.62 -21.85 5.48
CA VAL A 87 -2.84 -22.21 4.73
C VAL A 87 -2.71 -21.77 3.27
N THR A 88 -3.66 -22.14 2.42
CA THR A 88 -3.70 -21.62 1.04
C THR A 88 -3.93 -20.11 1.06
N GLY A 89 -3.05 -19.37 0.37
CA GLY A 89 -3.05 -17.90 0.31
C GLY A 89 -3.83 -17.32 -0.86
N ILE A 90 -3.74 -16.00 -1.03
CA ILE A 90 -4.13 -15.33 -2.28
C ILE A 90 -3.12 -15.67 -3.39
N LYS A 91 -1.84 -15.81 -3.01
CA LYS A 91 -0.73 -16.29 -3.83
C LYS A 91 0.04 -17.30 -2.98
N GLY A 92 0.17 -18.54 -3.46
CA GLY A 92 0.89 -19.58 -2.74
C GLY A 92 0.28 -19.92 -1.36
N LYS A 93 1.03 -19.66 -0.27
CA LYS A 93 0.59 -19.90 1.10
C LYS A 93 0.53 -18.61 1.91
N ALA A 94 -0.38 -18.58 2.88
CA ALA A 94 -0.57 -17.49 3.80
C ALA A 94 -0.41 -17.94 5.25
N VAL A 95 -0.13 -17.02 6.17
CA VAL A 95 -0.19 -17.30 7.61
C VAL A 95 -1.63 -17.14 8.10
N SER A 96 -2.19 -18.21 8.65
CA SER A 96 -3.40 -18.16 9.46
C SER A 96 -3.01 -18.07 10.93
N LEU A 97 -3.62 -17.11 11.63
CA LEU A 97 -3.51 -16.91 13.06
C LEU A 97 -4.84 -17.29 13.72
N ASN A 98 -4.79 -18.09 14.78
CA ASN A 98 -5.93 -18.42 15.63
C ASN A 98 -5.64 -17.96 17.06
N ALA A 99 -6.13 -16.77 17.41
CA ALA A 99 -5.67 -16.02 18.59
C ALA A 99 -4.13 -15.97 18.67
N GLY A 100 -3.50 -15.70 17.52
CA GLY A 100 -2.06 -15.88 17.31
C GLY A 100 -1.30 -14.60 16.96
N TYR A 101 0.02 -14.74 16.89
CA TYR A 101 0.94 -13.67 16.48
C TYR A 101 2.22 -14.23 15.87
N LEU A 102 2.93 -13.35 15.14
CA LEU A 102 4.34 -13.50 14.79
C LEU A 102 5.10 -12.29 15.35
N TYR A 103 6.18 -12.52 16.07
CA TYR A 103 6.99 -11.47 16.70
C TYR A 103 8.45 -11.56 16.25
N TYR A 104 8.98 -10.45 15.73
CA TYR A 104 10.36 -10.29 15.30
C TYR A 104 11.00 -9.25 16.22
N GLY A 105 11.76 -9.73 17.21
CA GLY A 105 12.50 -8.88 18.16
C GLY A 105 13.77 -8.27 17.57
N THR A 106 14.17 -8.70 16.38
CA THR A 106 15.31 -8.13 15.65
C THR A 106 14.85 -6.93 14.82
N GLN A 107 15.45 -5.76 15.06
CA GLN A 107 15.18 -4.57 14.28
C GLN A 107 15.66 -4.74 12.84
N LEU A 108 14.72 -4.64 11.88
CA LEU A 108 15.06 -4.59 10.47
C LEU A 108 15.72 -3.24 10.13
N ALA A 109 16.93 -3.28 9.57
CA ALA A 109 17.74 -2.09 9.30
C ALA A 109 17.01 -1.05 8.44
N ASN A 110 16.22 -1.51 7.47
CA ASN A 110 15.49 -0.63 6.56
C ASN A 110 14.20 -0.02 7.14
N LEU A 111 13.84 -0.37 8.38
CA LEU A 111 12.72 0.22 9.11
C LEU A 111 13.18 1.25 10.16
N LYS A 112 14.46 1.62 10.17
CA LYS A 112 15.05 2.62 11.08
C LYS A 112 14.61 4.05 10.78
N THR A 113 14.71 4.95 11.76
CA THR A 113 14.24 6.34 11.67
C THR A 113 14.82 7.07 10.46
N ASP A 114 16.10 6.85 10.14
CA ASP A 114 16.78 7.62 9.11
C ASP A 114 16.34 7.31 7.68
N VAL A 115 15.87 6.07 7.46
CA VAL A 115 15.48 5.54 6.14
C VAL A 115 13.97 5.42 5.97
N PHE A 116 13.24 5.10 7.03
CA PHE A 116 11.80 4.82 6.98
C PHE A 116 10.98 6.07 7.35
N LYS A 117 10.99 7.07 6.47
CA LYS A 117 10.34 8.38 6.68
C LYS A 117 9.05 8.57 5.87
N SER A 118 8.99 7.95 4.70
CA SER A 118 7.78 7.75 3.91
C SER A 118 7.64 6.25 3.67
N PHE A 119 6.42 5.74 3.60
CA PHE A 119 6.24 4.30 3.46
C PHE A 119 4.94 3.92 2.76
N THR A 120 4.93 2.69 2.24
CA THR A 120 3.73 2.00 1.80
C THR A 120 3.80 0.59 2.35
N ILE A 121 2.80 0.19 3.13
CA ILE A 121 2.66 -1.16 3.68
C ILE A 121 1.45 -1.77 3.02
N SER A 122 1.66 -2.84 2.27
CA SER A 122 0.62 -3.58 1.57
C SER A 122 0.52 -4.98 2.16
N GLN A 123 -0.70 -5.45 2.37
CA GLN A 123 -0.95 -6.80 2.85
C GLN A 123 -2.34 -7.29 2.42
N TRP A 124 -2.43 -8.58 2.12
CA TRP A 124 -3.70 -9.24 1.93
C TRP A 124 -4.17 -9.84 3.25
N ILE A 125 -5.45 -9.66 3.58
CA ILE A 125 -6.03 -10.17 4.83
C ILE A 125 -7.38 -10.85 4.61
N LYS A 126 -7.65 -11.86 5.43
CA LYS A 126 -9.00 -12.35 5.74
C LYS A 126 -9.24 -12.17 7.22
N ILE A 127 -10.27 -11.43 7.57
CA ILE A 127 -10.60 -11.14 8.97
C ILE A 127 -12.09 -10.89 9.12
N SER A 128 -12.62 -11.15 10.30
CA SER A 128 -14.00 -10.80 10.68
C SER A 128 -13.98 -9.87 11.88
N ASN A 129 -15.07 -9.12 12.05
CA ASN A 129 -15.35 -8.52 13.35
C ASN A 129 -15.51 -9.63 14.42
N ASN A 130 -15.30 -9.29 15.69
CA ASN A 130 -15.41 -10.21 16.83
C ASN A 130 -16.31 -9.66 17.96
N GLY A 131 -16.76 -8.41 17.87
CA GLY A 131 -17.69 -7.80 18.83
C GLY A 131 -17.15 -7.57 20.25
N SER A 132 -15.85 -7.78 20.50
CA SER A 132 -15.30 -7.79 21.85
C SER A 132 -13.95 -7.08 22.02
N LYS A 133 -12.95 -7.39 21.17
CA LYS A 133 -11.57 -6.89 21.30
C LYS A 133 -11.07 -6.31 19.98
N ARG A 134 -10.29 -5.24 20.05
CA ARG A 134 -9.60 -4.69 18.88
C ARG A 134 -8.49 -5.64 18.44
N THR A 135 -8.07 -5.54 17.18
CA THR A 135 -6.96 -6.34 16.64
C THR A 135 -5.87 -5.39 16.14
N MET A 136 -4.62 -5.61 16.56
CA MET A 136 -3.47 -4.96 15.92
C MET A 136 -2.96 -5.90 14.82
N LEU A 137 -3.18 -5.50 13.58
CA LEU A 137 -2.84 -6.32 12.42
C LEU A 137 -1.33 -6.36 12.19
N LEU A 138 -0.70 -5.20 12.25
CA LEU A 138 0.75 -4.99 12.17
C LEU A 138 1.14 -3.89 13.15
N THR A 139 2.20 -4.13 13.91
CA THR A 139 2.78 -3.16 14.83
C THR A 139 4.28 -3.06 14.60
N LEU A 140 4.74 -1.87 14.24
CA LEU A 140 6.15 -1.50 14.38
C LEU A 140 6.36 -1.07 15.83
N ALA A 141 6.62 -2.06 16.67
CA ALA A 141 6.67 -1.94 18.11
C ALA A 141 7.85 -1.11 18.59
N ARG A 142 7.64 -0.48 19.75
CA ARG A 142 8.66 0.21 20.54
C ARG A 142 8.73 -0.51 21.88
N PRO A 143 9.88 -1.05 22.29
CA PRO A 143 9.99 -1.71 23.57
C PRO A 143 9.47 -0.85 24.73
N GLY A 144 8.63 -1.44 25.57
CA GLY A 144 8.01 -0.77 26.71
C GLY A 144 6.86 0.18 26.38
N ASN A 145 6.34 0.17 25.14
CA ASN A 145 5.21 1.01 24.74
C ASN A 145 4.09 0.15 24.12
N LEU A 146 2.85 0.38 24.56
CA LEU A 146 1.69 -0.32 24.02
C LEU A 146 1.43 0.06 22.55
N GLN A 147 1.53 1.36 22.25
CA GLN A 147 1.48 1.90 20.89
C GLN A 147 2.91 2.01 20.36
N GLY A 148 3.18 1.26 19.31
CA GLY A 148 4.46 1.32 18.61
C GLY A 148 4.68 2.62 17.84
N SER A 149 5.75 2.66 17.06
CA SER A 149 6.00 3.71 16.06
C SER A 149 4.86 3.78 15.04
N LEU A 150 4.32 2.62 14.64
CA LEU A 150 3.16 2.49 13.76
C LEU A 150 2.33 1.29 14.22
N ASN A 151 1.00 1.44 14.25
CA ASN A 151 0.06 0.36 14.55
C ASN A 151 -1.06 0.41 13.51
N ILE A 152 -1.34 -0.72 12.86
CA ILE A 152 -2.51 -0.88 11.99
C ILE A 152 -3.62 -1.49 12.83
N ASN A 153 -4.40 -0.65 13.50
CA ASN A 153 -5.48 -1.12 14.36
C ASN A 153 -6.73 -1.40 13.54
N LEU A 154 -7.38 -2.51 13.86
CA LEU A 154 -8.71 -2.84 13.39
C LEU A 154 -9.67 -2.82 14.57
N ASN A 155 -10.77 -2.09 14.41
CA ASN A 155 -11.85 -1.98 15.39
C ASN A 155 -12.81 -3.16 15.25
N THR A 156 -12.26 -4.37 15.28
CA THR A 156 -12.98 -5.65 15.17
C THR A 156 -13.99 -5.83 16.30
N ASN A 157 -13.83 -5.11 17.41
CA ASN A 157 -14.78 -5.09 18.52
C ASN A 157 -16.08 -4.33 18.22
N SER A 158 -16.09 -3.40 17.26
CA SER A 158 -17.18 -2.43 17.13
C SER A 158 -18.47 -3.04 16.56
N ARG A 159 -18.41 -4.24 15.99
CA ARG A 159 -19.54 -4.90 15.32
C ARG A 159 -19.52 -6.41 15.60
N PRO A 160 -20.67 -7.11 15.52
CA PRO A 160 -20.69 -8.56 15.62
C PRO A 160 -20.01 -9.22 14.42
N ALA A 161 -19.56 -10.47 14.57
CA ALA A 161 -18.89 -11.24 13.50
C ALA A 161 -19.74 -11.44 12.24
N THR A 162 -21.07 -11.34 12.36
CA THR A 162 -22.01 -11.43 11.24
C THR A 162 -22.04 -10.16 10.37
N ASN A 163 -21.50 -9.03 10.84
CA ASN A 163 -21.36 -7.84 10.02
C ASN A 163 -20.09 -7.95 9.17
N LEU A 164 -20.29 -8.15 7.87
CA LEU A 164 -19.21 -8.32 6.89
C LEU A 164 -19.01 -7.10 5.99
N ASP A 165 -19.86 -6.09 6.10
CA ASP A 165 -19.85 -4.93 5.19
C ASP A 165 -19.05 -3.74 5.77
N PHE A 166 -18.56 -3.88 7.00
CA PHE A 166 -17.74 -2.85 7.62
C PHE A 166 -16.72 -3.40 8.61
N ILE A 167 -15.47 -2.97 8.45
CA ILE A 167 -14.44 -3.00 9.48
C ILE A 167 -13.89 -1.60 9.69
N GLY A 168 -13.72 -1.20 10.95
CA GLY A 168 -13.01 0.04 11.27
C GLY A 168 -11.51 -0.19 11.18
N ILE A 169 -10.81 0.61 10.41
CA ILE A 169 -9.37 0.59 10.17
C ILE A 169 -8.83 1.92 10.69
N GLN A 170 -8.10 1.88 11.80
CA GLN A 170 -7.59 3.04 12.50
C GLN A 170 -6.07 2.94 12.68
N PRO A 171 -5.28 3.19 11.62
CA PRO A 171 -3.84 3.28 11.78
C PRO A 171 -3.47 4.45 12.69
N VAL A 172 -2.47 4.24 13.54
CA VAL A 172 -1.93 5.24 14.46
C VAL A 172 -0.42 5.21 14.37
N PHE A 173 0.23 6.36 14.25
CA PHE A 173 1.68 6.45 14.27
C PHE A 173 2.19 7.48 15.27
N ALA A 174 3.39 7.25 15.80
CA ALA A 174 4.08 8.16 16.70
C ALA A 174 4.80 9.28 15.92
N THR A 175 4.79 10.49 16.46
CA THR A 175 5.28 11.68 15.76
C THR A 175 6.69 12.10 16.22
N VAL A 176 7.35 12.94 15.43
CA VAL A 176 8.65 13.55 15.78
C VAL A 176 8.57 14.37 17.07
N GLY A 177 7.52 15.16 17.26
CA GLY A 177 7.32 16.05 18.40
C GLY A 177 6.80 15.37 19.67
N GLY A 178 6.53 14.06 19.61
CA GLY A 178 5.83 13.33 20.66
C GLY A 178 4.31 13.37 20.47
N GLY A 179 3.64 12.33 20.99
CA GLY A 179 2.23 12.07 20.71
C GLY A 179 2.03 11.21 19.46
N THR A 180 0.81 11.24 18.92
CA THR A 180 0.40 10.38 17.80
C THR A 180 -0.45 11.12 16.79
N GLN A 181 -0.43 10.64 15.56
CA GLN A 181 -1.42 10.95 14.52
C GLN A 181 -2.15 9.68 14.12
N ASP A 182 -3.38 9.81 13.63
CA ASP A 182 -4.20 8.68 13.20
C ASP A 182 -5.01 9.00 11.95
N ASN A 183 -5.51 7.97 11.27
CA ASN A 183 -6.58 8.10 10.26
C ASN A 183 -7.67 7.07 10.61
N LEU A 184 -8.83 7.18 10.00
CA LEU A 184 -9.96 6.28 10.16
C LEU A 184 -10.74 6.21 8.84
N ASN A 185 -11.23 5.03 8.48
CA ASN A 185 -12.30 4.92 7.48
C ASN A 185 -13.65 5.16 8.16
N ASN A 186 -14.40 6.16 7.69
CA ASN A 186 -15.68 6.53 8.30
C ASN A 186 -16.87 5.81 7.65
N THR A 187 -17.10 6.04 6.36
CA THR A 187 -18.30 5.58 5.64
C THR A 187 -18.03 4.44 4.67
N VAL A 188 -16.83 4.39 4.09
CA VAL A 188 -16.44 3.38 3.10
C VAL A 188 -15.59 2.31 3.77
N SER A 189 -15.87 1.05 3.49
CA SER A 189 -15.15 -0.09 4.06
C SER A 189 -15.19 -1.27 3.06
N PRO A 190 -14.16 -2.12 3.00
CA PRO A 190 -14.21 -3.32 2.18
C PRO A 190 -15.15 -4.35 2.80
N LYS A 191 -15.67 -5.24 1.96
CA LYS A 191 -16.32 -6.46 2.43
C LYS A 191 -15.26 -7.38 3.06
N ILE A 192 -15.53 -7.84 4.27
CA ILE A 192 -14.65 -8.71 5.06
C ILE A 192 -15.25 -10.12 5.21
N GLY A 193 -14.62 -10.97 6.03
CA GLY A 193 -15.09 -12.32 6.35
C GLY A 193 -14.12 -13.43 5.93
N PRO A 194 -14.41 -14.68 6.30
CA PRO A 194 -13.52 -15.82 6.05
C PRO A 194 -13.30 -16.13 4.55
N ASP A 195 -14.27 -15.74 3.72
CA ASP A 195 -14.25 -16.00 2.27
C ASP A 195 -13.77 -14.80 1.45
N ASN A 196 -13.58 -13.63 2.06
CA ASN A 196 -13.24 -12.40 1.35
C ASN A 196 -11.81 -11.97 1.67
N TRP A 197 -10.96 -11.99 0.65
CA TRP A 197 -9.65 -11.35 0.71
C TRP A 197 -9.80 -9.83 0.57
N VAL A 198 -9.12 -9.11 1.45
CA VAL A 198 -8.99 -7.65 1.39
C VAL A 198 -7.53 -7.30 1.17
N HIS A 199 -7.24 -6.57 0.11
CA HIS A 199 -5.94 -5.94 -0.08
C HIS A 199 -5.93 -4.61 0.69
N LEU A 200 -5.34 -4.61 1.87
CA LEU A 200 -5.24 -3.44 2.73
C LEU A 200 -3.86 -2.80 2.57
N VAL A 201 -3.85 -1.51 2.28
CA VAL A 201 -2.63 -0.72 2.09
C VAL A 201 -2.69 0.56 2.92
N LEU A 202 -1.61 0.83 3.65
CA LEU A 202 -1.34 2.14 4.23
C LEU A 202 -0.23 2.81 3.44
N ALA A 203 -0.46 4.05 2.98
CA ALA A 203 0.55 4.82 2.28
C ALA A 203 0.74 6.17 2.96
N TYR A 204 1.95 6.44 3.46
CA TYR A 204 2.31 7.66 4.16
C TYR A 204 3.37 8.45 3.40
N ASN A 205 3.09 9.73 3.17
CA ASN A 205 4.00 10.69 2.56
C ASN A 205 4.60 11.60 3.63
N GLY A 206 5.87 11.39 3.96
CA GLY A 206 6.60 12.18 4.95
C GLY A 206 6.95 13.61 4.52
N LEU A 207 6.76 13.96 3.24
CA LEU A 207 6.93 15.34 2.76
C LEU A 207 5.68 16.18 3.02
N THR A 208 4.49 15.57 2.87
CA THR A 208 3.20 16.28 2.98
C THR A 208 2.44 15.96 4.26
N GLY A 209 2.86 14.94 5.02
CA GLY A 209 2.14 14.45 6.19
C GLY A 209 0.85 13.70 5.84
N ARG A 210 0.69 13.23 4.60
CA ARG A 210 -0.53 12.56 4.16
C ARG A 210 -0.46 11.05 4.44
N LEU A 211 -1.44 10.52 5.17
CA LEU A 211 -1.63 9.10 5.48
C LEU A 211 -2.90 8.58 4.81
N ASN A 212 -2.77 7.78 3.76
CA ASN A 212 -3.89 7.15 3.08
C ASN A 212 -4.19 5.76 3.67
N ILE A 213 -5.46 5.38 3.67
CA ILE A 213 -5.94 4.02 3.90
C ILE A 213 -6.60 3.56 2.59
N VAL A 214 -6.05 2.54 1.95
CA VAL A 214 -6.56 2.03 0.67
C VAL A 214 -6.96 0.58 0.87
N ALA A 215 -8.18 0.22 0.47
CA ALA A 215 -8.66 -1.15 0.48
C ALA A 215 -9.14 -1.54 -0.93
N ASN A 216 -8.66 -2.66 -1.45
CA ASN A 216 -9.01 -3.16 -2.78
C ASN A 216 -8.83 -2.10 -3.89
N GLY A 217 -7.73 -1.34 -3.81
CA GLY A 217 -7.42 -0.26 -4.75
C GLY A 217 -8.26 1.02 -4.62
N VAL A 218 -9.10 1.15 -3.58
CA VAL A 218 -9.93 2.34 -3.32
C VAL A 218 -9.49 3.02 -2.02
N ASN A 219 -9.24 4.32 -2.06
CA ASN A 219 -8.93 5.09 -0.86
C ASN A 219 -10.19 5.26 -0.01
N ILE A 220 -10.14 4.76 1.22
CA ILE A 220 -11.25 4.75 2.18
C ILE A 220 -10.95 5.60 3.42
N GLY A 221 -9.75 6.21 3.50
CA GLY A 221 -9.37 7.08 4.61
C GLY A 221 -10.19 8.37 4.61
N SER A 222 -10.65 8.80 5.78
CA SER A 222 -11.49 9.99 5.93
C SER A 222 -10.73 11.20 6.50
N PHE A 223 -9.54 10.99 7.05
CA PHE A 223 -8.73 12.01 7.71
C PHE A 223 -7.26 11.87 7.29
N SER A 224 -6.98 12.10 6.00
CA SER A 224 -5.66 11.75 5.45
C SER A 224 -4.56 12.78 5.72
N ASP A 225 -4.88 14.06 5.92
CA ASP A 225 -3.86 15.10 6.11
C ASP A 225 -3.50 15.21 7.60
N ARG A 226 -2.30 14.76 8.01
CA ARG A 226 -1.86 14.67 9.43
C ARG A 226 -0.86 15.74 9.85
N GLY A 227 -0.50 16.63 8.93
CA GLY A 227 0.37 17.77 9.17
C GLY A 227 1.87 17.44 9.07
N VAL A 228 2.68 18.49 9.10
CA VAL A 228 4.14 18.45 8.88
C VAL A 228 4.93 18.84 10.13
N GLY A 229 6.26 18.88 10.03
CA GLY A 229 7.16 19.23 11.13
C GLY A 229 7.07 18.23 12.28
N ASN A 230 6.68 18.70 13.47
CA ASN A 230 6.56 17.87 14.67
C ASN A 230 5.47 16.78 14.56
N ASN A 231 4.55 16.88 13.60
CA ASN A 231 3.51 15.87 13.38
C ASN A 231 3.94 14.73 12.44
N LEU A 232 5.12 14.81 11.83
CA LEU A 232 5.59 13.76 10.92
C LEU A 232 5.84 12.44 11.67
N PHE A 233 5.61 11.33 10.98
CA PHE A 233 5.94 9.98 11.45
C PHE A 233 7.40 9.87 11.93
N LYS A 234 7.60 9.13 13.01
CA LYS A 234 8.92 8.74 13.51
C LYS A 234 8.99 7.24 13.78
N SER A 235 9.92 6.58 13.10
CA SER A 235 10.22 5.16 13.31
C SER A 235 11.22 4.94 14.46
N TYR A 236 10.77 5.14 15.70
CA TYR A 236 11.61 5.07 16.89
C TYR A 236 12.44 3.77 16.99
N GLU A 237 13.61 3.91 17.61
CA GLU A 237 14.58 2.83 17.79
C GLU A 237 14.87 2.58 19.28
N PRO A 238 15.12 1.32 19.70
CA PRO A 238 15.01 0.11 18.88
C PRO A 238 13.57 -0.17 18.44
N GLY A 239 13.40 -0.62 17.20
CA GLY A 239 12.11 -1.00 16.61
C GLY A 239 12.00 -2.51 16.50
N GLU A 240 10.83 -3.06 16.78
CA GLU A 240 10.53 -4.48 16.63
C GLU A 240 9.27 -4.63 15.74
N LEU A 241 9.01 -5.81 15.17
CA LEU A 241 7.84 -6.03 14.31
C LEU A 241 6.93 -7.11 14.90
N ILE A 242 5.62 -6.85 14.93
CA ILE A 242 4.61 -7.82 15.34
C ILE A 242 3.51 -7.88 14.29
N PHE A 243 3.08 -9.09 13.94
CA PHE A 243 1.82 -9.34 13.25
C PHE A 243 0.80 -9.94 14.20
N GLY A 244 -0.44 -9.45 14.15
CA GLY A 244 -1.59 -10.02 14.84
C GLY A 244 -1.69 -9.77 16.35
N ALA A 245 -0.78 -8.98 16.94
CA ALA A 245 -0.80 -8.68 18.37
C ALA A 245 -0.23 -7.29 18.67
N ASN A 246 -0.50 -6.82 19.89
CA ASN A 246 0.19 -5.68 20.48
C ASN A 246 1.33 -6.17 21.39
N TYR A 247 2.12 -5.23 21.92
CA TYR A 247 3.28 -5.56 22.76
C TYR A 247 2.90 -6.31 24.07
N ASN A 248 1.73 -6.03 24.66
CA ASN A 248 1.26 -6.72 25.87
C ASN A 248 0.99 -8.21 25.67
N LEU A 249 0.60 -8.60 24.46
CA LEU A 249 0.25 -9.97 24.10
C LEU A 249 1.46 -10.84 23.76
N ILE A 250 2.67 -10.27 23.76
CA ILE A 250 3.92 -11.01 23.59
C ILE A 250 4.45 -11.43 24.97
N PRO A 251 4.70 -12.74 25.21
CA PRO A 251 5.24 -13.23 26.48
C PRO A 251 6.52 -12.50 26.90
N GLY A 252 6.56 -12.04 28.15
CA GLY A 252 7.72 -11.31 28.71
C GLY A 252 7.83 -9.85 28.28
N LYS A 253 6.86 -9.31 27.53
CA LYS A 253 6.89 -7.93 27.00
C LYS A 253 5.76 -7.04 27.53
N THR A 254 4.98 -7.50 28.50
CA THR A 254 3.84 -6.76 29.07
C THR A 254 4.24 -5.37 29.55
N VAL A 255 3.60 -4.34 28.99
CA VAL A 255 3.80 -2.93 29.33
C VAL A 255 2.82 -2.50 30.43
N ASN A 256 1.57 -2.90 30.32
CA ASN A 256 0.50 -2.55 31.25
C ASN A 256 -0.64 -3.59 31.21
N THR A 257 -1.74 -3.32 31.91
CA THR A 257 -2.90 -4.22 32.01
C THR A 257 -3.98 -3.95 30.95
N ASP A 258 -3.71 -3.13 29.91
CA ASP A 258 -4.67 -2.86 28.84
C ASP A 258 -5.03 -4.16 28.10
N ALA A 259 -6.32 -4.51 28.19
CA ALA A 259 -6.92 -5.68 27.57
C ALA A 259 -7.94 -5.31 26.48
N ALA A 260 -7.89 -4.10 25.91
CA ALA A 260 -8.78 -3.67 24.84
C ALA A 260 -8.49 -4.39 23.51
N PHE A 261 -7.29 -4.93 23.36
CA PHE A 261 -6.85 -5.68 22.18
C PHE A 261 -6.75 -7.18 22.49
N GLY A 262 -7.01 -8.00 21.47
CA GLY A 262 -6.80 -9.44 21.49
C GLY A 262 -5.84 -9.85 20.38
N ALA A 263 -5.24 -11.04 20.54
CA ALA A 263 -4.45 -11.66 19.49
C ALA A 263 -5.36 -11.99 18.28
N MET A 264 -4.80 -11.94 17.09
CA MET A 264 -5.57 -12.01 15.85
C MET A 264 -6.11 -13.41 15.60
N THR A 265 -7.37 -13.48 15.19
CA THR A 265 -7.93 -14.62 14.46
C THR A 265 -8.23 -14.18 13.04
N GLY A 266 -7.47 -14.69 12.08
CA GLY A 266 -7.56 -14.30 10.67
C GLY A 266 -6.41 -14.86 9.84
N VAL A 267 -6.28 -14.39 8.61
CA VAL A 267 -5.22 -14.79 7.69
C VAL A 267 -4.54 -13.55 7.15
N ILE A 268 -3.21 -13.59 7.03
CA ILE A 268 -2.38 -12.54 6.45
C ILE A 268 -1.53 -13.16 5.33
N ASP A 269 -1.43 -12.46 4.21
CA ASP A 269 -0.64 -12.90 3.08
C ASP A 269 0.07 -11.72 2.41
N GLU A 270 1.17 -12.03 1.72
CA GLU A 270 1.84 -11.12 0.78
C GLU A 270 2.15 -9.73 1.36
N VAL A 271 2.74 -9.68 2.57
CA VAL A 271 3.06 -8.42 3.25
C VAL A 271 4.29 -7.79 2.62
N ARG A 272 4.12 -6.67 1.93
CA ARG A 272 5.19 -5.89 1.32
C ARG A 272 5.31 -4.53 1.99
N ILE A 273 6.51 -4.19 2.46
CA ILE A 273 6.80 -2.90 3.07
C ILE A 273 7.79 -2.15 2.19
N TYR A 274 7.42 -0.95 1.79
CA TYR A 274 8.22 -0.06 0.98
C TYR A 274 8.61 1.19 1.75
N ASN A 275 9.82 1.70 1.54
CA ASN A 275 10.30 2.96 2.13
C ASN A 275 9.96 4.19 1.26
N ARG A 276 8.81 4.16 0.59
CA ARG A 276 8.30 5.25 -0.23
C ARG A 276 6.78 5.38 -0.11
N PHE A 277 6.29 6.59 -0.36
CA PHE A 277 4.88 6.79 -0.64
C PHE A 277 4.53 6.26 -2.04
N MET A 278 3.36 5.63 -2.15
CA MET A 278 2.74 5.27 -3.43
C MET A 278 1.39 5.98 -3.58
N PRO A 279 1.13 6.60 -4.73
CA PRO A 279 -0.19 7.17 -5.02
C PRO A 279 -1.22 6.06 -5.24
N ASP A 280 -2.49 6.40 -5.02
CA ASP A 280 -3.61 5.45 -5.06
C ASP A 280 -3.72 4.70 -6.40
N ALA A 281 -3.31 5.31 -7.52
CA ALA A 281 -3.29 4.66 -8.83
C ALA A 281 -2.32 3.46 -8.87
N ILE A 282 -1.10 3.60 -8.34
CA ILE A 282 -0.14 2.50 -8.28
C ILE A 282 -0.64 1.40 -7.33
N ILE A 283 -1.27 1.79 -6.21
CA ILE A 283 -1.85 0.83 -5.27
C ILE A 283 -3.01 0.06 -5.91
N LYS A 284 -3.80 0.70 -6.77
CA LYS A 284 -4.83 0.04 -7.56
C LYS A 284 -4.22 -1.00 -8.51
N SER A 285 -3.11 -0.68 -9.17
CA SER A 285 -2.38 -1.65 -10.00
C SER A 285 -1.87 -2.83 -9.17
N MET A 286 -1.31 -2.59 -7.97
CA MET A 286 -0.90 -3.65 -7.03
C MET A 286 -2.05 -4.61 -6.70
N TYR A 287 -3.25 -4.06 -6.42
CA TYR A 287 -4.44 -4.86 -6.13
C TYR A 287 -4.82 -5.76 -7.32
N GLN A 288 -4.86 -5.19 -8.53
CA GLN A 288 -5.22 -5.92 -9.75
C GLN A 288 -4.20 -7.00 -10.10
N LEU A 289 -2.90 -6.74 -9.90
CA LEU A 289 -1.84 -7.72 -10.06
C LEU A 289 -1.99 -8.90 -9.09
N GLY A 290 -2.29 -8.62 -7.81
CA GLY A 290 -2.55 -9.68 -6.83
C GLY A 290 -3.77 -10.53 -7.17
N LEU A 291 -4.86 -9.93 -7.68
CA LEU A 291 -6.02 -10.69 -8.19
C LEU A 291 -5.69 -11.55 -9.41
N ALA A 292 -4.81 -11.06 -10.28
CA ALA A 292 -4.32 -11.80 -11.45
C ALA A 292 -3.26 -12.86 -11.08
N ASN A 293 -2.87 -12.95 -9.81
CA ASN A 293 -1.78 -13.79 -9.32
C ASN A 293 -0.46 -13.53 -10.07
N LYS A 294 -0.18 -12.25 -10.33
CA LYS A 294 1.01 -11.75 -11.05
C LYS A 294 1.97 -11.11 -10.07
#